data_AF-A0A8S4QT54-F1
#
_entry.id   AF-A0A8S4QT54-F1
#
_cell.length_a   1.000
_cell.length_b   1.000
_cell.length_c   1.000
_cell.angle_alpha   90.00
_cell.angle_beta   90.00
_cell.angle_gamma   90.00
#
_symmetry.space_group_name_H-M   'P 1'
#
loop_
_entity.id
_entity.type
_entity.pdbx_description
1 polymer ?
#
loop_
_entity_poly.entity_id
_entity_poly.type
_entity_poly.pdbx_seq_one_letter_code
_entity_poly.pdbx_strand_id
1 'polypeptide(L)' 'GKKSYGYVPLLGKKGTFYRKHGLFCLMPQNYPDAVNHKNFPNSILNPGEVYVHKIQYKFGLLLGKYV' A
#
# COMPACT_ATOMS: atom_id res chain seq x y z
N GLY A 1 4.79 -38.75 0.31
CA GLY A 1 5.86 -37.78 0.01
C GLY A 1 5.25 -36.39 -0.13
N LYS A 2 5.71 -35.44 0.70
CA LYS A 2 5.43 -33.98 0.73
C LYS A 2 4.06 -33.51 0.18
N LYS A 3 3.10 -33.27 1.08
CA LYS A 3 1.93 -32.42 0.79
C LYS A 3 2.44 -31.03 0.41
N SER A 4 2.23 -30.62 -0.85
CA SER A 4 2.38 -29.23 -1.25
C SER A 4 1.33 -28.43 -0.48
N TYR A 5 1.74 -27.60 0.47
CA TYR A 5 0.89 -26.54 1.01
C TYR A 5 0.78 -25.41 -0.04
N GLY A 6 0.28 -25.78 -1.22
CA GLY A 6 0.08 -24.88 -2.34
C GLY A 6 -0.95 -23.81 -1.95
N TYR A 7 -0.69 -22.60 -2.41
CA TYR A 7 -1.49 -21.40 -2.22
C TYR A 7 -3.01 -21.70 -2.23
N VAL A 8 -3.64 -21.64 -1.05
CA VAL A 8 -5.10 -21.66 -0.94
C VAL A 8 -5.56 -20.22 -1.16
N PRO A 9 -6.26 -19.90 -2.28
CA PRO A 9 -6.73 -18.55 -2.52
C PRO A 9 -7.69 -18.13 -1.41
N LEU A 10 -7.47 -16.93 -0.85
CA LEU A 10 -8.27 -16.40 0.23
C LEU A 10 -9.63 -15.96 -0.32
N LEU A 11 -10.72 -16.39 0.34
CA LEU A 11 -12.06 -15.92 0.00
C LEU A 11 -12.21 -14.45 0.40
N GLY A 12 -12.42 -13.61 -0.60
CA GLY A 12 -12.55 -12.17 -0.50
C GLY A 12 -13.99 -11.68 -0.62
N LYS A 13 -14.15 -10.37 -0.75
CA LYS A 13 -15.45 -9.71 -0.85
C LYS A 13 -16.24 -10.26 -2.05
N LYS A 14 -17.56 -10.46 -1.85
CA LYS A 14 -18.48 -11.02 -2.86
C LYS A 14 -18.05 -12.40 -3.41
N GLY A 15 -17.39 -13.21 -2.59
CA GLY A 15 -16.92 -14.54 -3.00
C GLY A 15 -15.74 -14.52 -3.96
N THR A 16 -15.07 -13.37 -4.12
CA THR A 16 -13.89 -13.25 -4.99
C THR A 16 -12.72 -14.00 -4.39
N PHE A 17 -12.12 -14.93 -5.13
CA PHE A 17 -10.87 -15.56 -4.72
C PHE A 17 -9.69 -14.60 -4.96
N TYR A 18 -9.11 -14.07 -3.90
CA TYR A 18 -7.87 -13.30 -4.01
C TYR A 18 -6.74 -14.24 -4.43
N ARG A 19 -6.09 -13.87 -5.52
CA ARG A 19 -4.95 -14.61 -6.11
C ARG A 19 -3.65 -13.88 -5.81
N LYS A 20 -2.54 -14.62 -5.86
CA LYS A 20 -1.20 -14.05 -5.73
C LYS A 20 -1.04 -12.91 -6.76
N HIS A 21 -0.62 -11.73 -6.29
CA HIS A 21 -0.47 -10.50 -7.09
C HIS A 21 -1.76 -9.91 -7.69
N GLY A 22 -2.96 -10.34 -7.26
CA GLY A 22 -4.22 -9.79 -7.79
C GLY A 22 -4.56 -8.37 -7.30
N LEU A 23 -3.74 -7.82 -6.41
CA LEU A 23 -3.97 -6.57 -5.70
C LEU A 23 -2.60 -5.91 -5.45
N PHE A 24 -2.62 -4.59 -5.24
CA PHE A 24 -1.46 -3.82 -4.81
C PHE A 24 -1.87 -2.78 -3.78
N CYS A 25 -0.92 -2.35 -2.96
CA CYS A 25 -1.13 -1.30 -1.97
C CYS A 25 -0.36 -0.05 -2.40
N LEU A 26 -1.03 1.11 -2.34
CA LEU A 26 -0.39 2.41 -2.40
C LEU A 26 -0.35 2.95 -0.96
N MET A 27 0.86 3.09 -0.41
CA MET A 27 1.06 3.52 0.98
C MET A 27 1.95 4.76 1.00
N PRO A 28 1.41 5.96 0.73
CA PRO A 28 2.13 7.21 0.96
C PRO A 28 2.36 7.38 2.46
N GLN A 29 3.62 7.39 2.86
CA GLN A 29 4.06 7.53 4.24
C GLN A 29 5.48 8.08 4.28
N ASN A 30 5.95 8.42 5.48
CA ASN A 30 7.37 8.65 5.71
C ASN A 30 8.17 7.35 5.53
N TYR A 31 9.48 7.44 5.42
CA TYR A 31 10.36 6.30 5.22
C TYR A 31 10.14 5.24 6.31
N PRO A 32 10.08 3.95 5.93
CA PRO A 32 10.19 2.88 6.91
C PRO A 32 11.44 3.10 7.77
N ASP A 33 11.31 2.91 9.07
CA ASP A 33 12.39 3.06 10.05
C ASP A 33 12.96 4.47 10.24
N ALA A 34 12.27 5.53 9.82
CA ALA A 34 12.75 6.92 9.93
C ALA A 34 13.15 7.38 11.33
N VAL A 35 12.56 6.82 12.39
CA VAL A 35 12.92 7.16 13.79
C VAL A 35 14.37 6.78 14.10
N ASN A 36 14.88 5.71 13.49
CA ASN A 36 16.22 5.17 13.76
C ASN A 36 17.30 5.73 12.82
N HIS A 37 16.90 6.42 11.75
CA HIS A 37 17.80 6.93 10.72
C HIS A 37 17.81 8.46 10.70
N LYS A 38 18.83 9.07 11.31
CA LYS A 38 18.96 10.54 11.46
C LYS A 38 18.94 11.33 10.14
N ASN A 39 19.26 10.68 9.03
CA ASN A 39 19.27 11.28 7.69
C ASN A 39 17.94 11.15 6.95
N PHE A 40 16.93 10.45 7.50
CA PHE A 40 15.58 10.42 6.94
C PHE A 40 14.78 11.63 7.42
N PRO A 41 13.71 12.02 6.70
CA PRO A 41 12.81 13.06 7.17
C PRO A 41 12.28 12.72 8.58
N ASN A 42 12.33 13.69 9.49
CA ASN A 42 11.89 13.50 10.86
C ASN A 42 10.43 13.00 10.90
N SER A 43 10.19 11.97 11.70
CA SER A 43 8.86 11.36 11.91
C SER A 43 8.26 11.69 13.27
N ILE A 44 8.97 12.42 14.13
CA ILE A 44 8.52 12.82 15.46
C ILE A 44 7.71 14.11 15.37
N LEU A 45 6.55 14.12 16.04
CA LEU A 45 5.70 15.29 16.25
C LEU A 45 5.76 15.68 17.74
N ASN A 46 6.13 16.91 18.04
CA ASN A 46 6.25 17.43 19.40
C ASN A 46 4.98 18.20 19.84
N PRO A 47 4.78 18.42 21.16
CA PRO A 47 3.66 19.22 21.65
C PRO A 47 3.62 20.62 21.02
N GLY A 48 2.44 21.02 20.53
CA GLY A 48 2.23 22.31 19.86
C GLY A 48 2.52 22.30 18.35
N GLU A 49 3.14 21.25 17.81
CA GLU A 49 3.33 21.10 16.38
C GLU A 49 2.06 20.59 15.68
N VAL A 50 1.88 20.99 14.42
CA VAL A 50 0.77 20.54 13.58
C VAL A 50 1.29 19.58 12.54
N TYR A 51 0.83 18.33 12.59
CA TYR A 51 1.07 17.36 11.54
C TYR A 51 0.12 17.58 10.37
N VAL A 52 0.68 17.71 9.16
CA VAL A 52 -0.12 17.85 7.93
C VAL A 52 0.35 16.78 6.93
N HIS A 53 -0.58 15.94 6.49
CA HIS A 53 -0.35 14.95 5.45
C HIS A 53 -1.55 14.89 4.52
N LYS A 54 -1.30 14.93 3.21
CA LYS A 54 -2.35 14.95 2.18
C LYS A 54 -2.09 13.87 1.16
N ILE A 55 -3.05 12.96 1.01
CA ILE A 55 -3.07 11.95 -0.03
C ILE A 55 -4.25 12.25 -0.95
N GLN A 56 -4.04 12.19 -2.26
CA GLN A 56 -5.10 12.40 -3.24
C GLN A 56 -5.01 11.37 -4.37
N TYR A 57 -6.04 10.54 -4.50
CA TYR A 57 -6.20 9.62 -5.62
C TYR A 57 -7.20 10.22 -6.62
N LYS A 58 -6.73 10.52 -7.83
CA LYS A 58 -7.58 11.00 -8.93
C LYS A 58 -7.71 9.90 -9.97
N PHE A 59 -8.96 9.52 -10.25
CA PHE A 59 -9.28 8.55 -11.29
C PHE A 59 -9.84 9.28 -12.50
N GLY A 60 -9.59 8.73 -13.68
CA GLY A 60 -10.10 9.24 -14.94
C GLY A 60 -10.20 8.11 -15.94
N LEU A 61 -10.93 8.38 -17.02
CA LEU A 61 -10.97 7.48 -18.16
C LEU A 61 -9.83 7.85 -19.11
N LEU A 62 -9.06 6.86 -19.56
CA LEU A 62 -8.16 7.07 -20.68
C LEU A 62 -8.96 6.85 -21.97
N LEU A 63 -9.23 7.95 -22.70
CA LEU A 63 -10.01 7.93 -23.94
C LEU A 63 -9.12 7.90 -25.20
N GLY A 64 -8.00 7.17 -25.15
CA GLY A 64 -7.12 6.92 -26.29
C GLY A 64 -7.09 5.42 -26.59
N LYS A 65 -7.19 5.05 -27.88
CA LYS A 65 -7.04 3.66 -28.32
C LYS A 65 -5.64 3.17 -27.94
N TYR A 66 -5.59 2.20 -27.03
CA TYR A 66 -4.47 1.27 -27.01
C TYR A 66 -4.52 0.52 -28.35
N VAL A 67 -3.69 0.94 -29.30
CA VAL A 67 -3.30 0.11 -30.45
C VAL A 67 -2.31 -0.93 -29.94
#